data_AF-A0A7S3G5B4-F1
#
_entry.id   AF-A0A7S3G5B4-F1
#
_cell.length_a   1.000
_cell.length_b   1.000
_cell.length_c   1.000
_cell.angle_alpha   90.00
_cell.angle_beta   90.00
_cell.angle_gamma   90.00
#
_symmetry.space_group_name_H-M   'P 1'
#
loop_
_entity.id
_entity.type
_entity.pdbx_description
1 polymer ?
#
loop_
_entity_poly.entity_id
_entity_poly.type
_entity_poly.pdbx_seq_one_letter_code
_entity_poly.pdbx_strand_id
1 'polypeptide(L)'
;MEFLVLLLELLVNSEDEMKACAEQAYEKTLRNYHGFATRQIFKLAMKTVGKRENFLKKFGEDIAGTTATLKAFVDTFKPSLQAVVDLLQKTGLEDGSTA
;
A
#
# COMPACT_ATOMS: atom_id res chain seq x y z
N MET A 1 4.21 6.41 -3.95
CA MET A 1 4.70 5.49 -2.87
C MET A 1 3.66 5.25 -1.78
N GLU A 2 2.67 6.14 -1.59
CA GLU A 2 1.61 6.00 -0.57
C GLU A 2 0.89 4.66 -0.60
N PHE A 3 0.51 4.16 -1.79
CA PHE A 3 -0.10 2.83 -1.94
C PHE A 3 0.71 1.71 -1.28
N LEU A 4 2.02 1.65 -1.57
CA LEU A 4 2.89 0.58 -1.07
C LEU A 4 3.13 0.72 0.44
N VAL A 5 3.35 1.94 0.92
CA VAL A 5 3.55 2.19 2.35
C VAL A 5 2.29 1.83 3.13
N LEU A 6 1.11 2.23 2.66
CA LEU A 6 -0.16 1.89 3.30
C LEU A 6 -0.46 0.39 3.22
N LEU A 7 -0.20 -0.26 2.08
CA LEU A 7 -0.33 -1.72 1.94
C LEU A 7 0.54 -2.45 2.98
N LEU A 8 1.81 -2.09 3.08
CA LEU A 8 2.73 -2.70 4.04
C LEU A 8 2.31 -2.39 5.49
N GLU A 9 1.87 -1.16 5.78
CA GLU A 9 1.35 -0.77 7.09
C GLU A 9 0.15 -1.64 7.52
N LEU A 10 -0.78 -1.91 6.60
CA LEU A 10 -1.92 -2.78 6.87
C LEU A 10 -1.48 -4.24 7.08
N LEU A 11 -0.54 -4.74 6.28
CA LEU A 11 -0.04 -6.12 6.40
C LEU A 11 0.71 -6.40 7.71
N VAL A 12 1.42 -5.41 8.26
CA VAL A 12 2.19 -5.57 9.50
C VAL A 12 1.37 -5.29 10.76
N ASN A 13 0.28 -4.51 10.66
CA ASN A 13 -0.56 -4.14 11.79
C ASN A 13 -1.87 -4.95 11.89
N SER A 14 -2.12 -5.86 10.93
CA SER A 14 -3.30 -6.73 10.93
C SER A 14 -2.97 -8.16 10.48
N GLU A 15 -3.90 -9.07 10.73
CA GLU A 15 -3.88 -10.44 10.22
C GLU A 15 -4.73 -10.60 8.94
N ASP A 16 -5.20 -9.49 8.36
CA ASP A 16 -6.04 -9.50 7.18
C ASP A 16 -5.33 -10.11 5.97
N GLU A 17 -6.09 -10.77 5.09
CA GLU A 17 -5.54 -11.35 3.87
C GLU A 17 -4.97 -10.27 2.93
N MET A 18 -3.94 -10.66 2.17
CA MET A 18 -3.22 -9.75 1.25
C MET A 18 -4.15 -8.97 0.31
N LYS A 19 -5.22 -9.64 -0.15
CA LYS A 19 -6.23 -9.03 -1.01
C LYS A 19 -6.94 -7.87 -0.31
N ALA A 20 -7.38 -8.05 0.94
CA ALA A 20 -8.12 -7.03 1.67
C ALA A 20 -7.24 -5.81 1.96
N CYS A 21 -5.98 -6.03 2.39
CA CYS A 21 -5.01 -4.95 2.57
C CYS A 21 -4.73 -4.17 1.27
N ALA A 22 -4.56 -4.89 0.14
CA ALA A 22 -4.32 -4.27 -1.16
C ALA A 22 -5.53 -3.49 -1.68
N GLU A 23 -6.74 -4.02 -1.54
CA GLU A 23 -7.98 -3.32 -1.89
C GLU A 23 -8.13 -2.05 -1.04
N GLN A 24 -7.95 -2.13 0.27
CA GLN A 24 -8.06 -0.95 1.14
C GLN A 24 -7.00 0.11 0.83
N ALA A 25 -5.75 -0.29 0.62
CA ALA A 25 -4.68 0.65 0.25
C ALA A 25 -4.95 1.31 -1.11
N TYR A 26 -5.48 0.56 -2.08
CA TYR A 26 -5.82 1.07 -3.41
C TYR A 26 -6.95 2.11 -3.37
N GLU A 27 -8.03 1.80 -2.65
CA GLU A 27 -9.20 2.69 -2.50
C GLU A 27 -8.79 4.04 -1.90
N LYS A 28 -7.86 4.06 -0.95
CA LYS A 28 -7.37 5.27 -0.27
C LYS A 28 -6.32 6.05 -1.05
N THR A 29 -5.78 5.50 -2.14
CA THR A 29 -4.64 6.11 -2.86
C THR A 29 -4.89 6.13 -4.38
N LEU A 30 -4.39 5.15 -5.11
CA LEU A 30 -4.34 5.13 -6.57
C LEU A 30 -5.71 5.16 -7.27
N ARG A 31 -6.76 4.65 -6.62
CA ARG A 31 -8.10 4.59 -7.23
C ARG A 31 -8.55 5.92 -7.79
N ASN A 32 -8.29 6.98 -7.05
CA ASN A 32 -8.77 8.31 -7.36
C ASN A 32 -8.15 8.85 -8.67
N TYR A 33 -6.93 8.40 -9.00
CA TYR A 33 -6.19 8.74 -10.21
C TYR A 33 -6.41 7.76 -11.37
N HIS A 34 -6.99 6.59 -11.10
CA HIS A 34 -7.23 5.56 -12.12
C HIS A 34 -8.61 5.75 -12.76
N GLY A 35 -8.66 5.83 -14.09
CA GLY A 35 -9.91 5.77 -14.85
C GLY A 35 -10.59 4.39 -14.78
N PHE A 36 -11.80 4.30 -15.34
CA PHE A 36 -12.62 3.08 -15.30
C PHE A 36 -11.87 1.81 -15.72
N ALA A 37 -11.18 1.84 -16.86
CA ALA A 37 -10.46 0.68 -17.38
C ALA A 37 -9.38 0.17 -16.39
N THR A 38 -8.57 1.08 -15.85
CA THR A 38 -7.49 0.72 -14.90
C THR A 38 -8.04 0.19 -13.58
N ARG A 39 -9.16 0.73 -13.08
CA ARG A 39 -9.86 0.19 -11.90
C ARG A 39 -10.32 -1.26 -12.12
N GLN A 40 -10.83 -1.58 -13.31
CA GLN A 40 -11.28 -2.93 -13.64
C GLN A 40 -10.11 -3.93 -13.74
N ILE A 41 -8.97 -3.50 -14.31
CA ILE A 41 -7.75 -4.31 -14.34
C ILE A 41 -7.26 -4.61 -12.92
N PHE A 42 -7.22 -3.60 -12.04
CA PHE A 42 -6.84 -3.80 -10.64
C PHE A 42 -7.77 -4.81 -9.95
N LYS A 43 -9.08 -4.66 -10.10
CA LYS A 43 -10.07 -5.60 -9.55
C LYS A 43 -9.88 -7.03 -10.06
N LEU A 44 -9.49 -7.20 -11.32
CA LEU A 44 -9.19 -8.52 -11.86
C LEU A 44 -7.91 -9.11 -11.24
N ALA A 45 -6.85 -8.30 -11.11
CA ALA A 45 -5.61 -8.72 -10.46
C ALA A 45 -5.82 -9.13 -8.99
N MET A 46 -6.72 -8.47 -8.26
CA MET A 46 -7.06 -8.84 -6.89
C MET A 46 -7.66 -10.24 -6.76
N LYS A 47 -8.22 -10.82 -7.84
CA LYS A 47 -8.69 -12.22 -7.83
C LYS A 47 -7.57 -13.24 -7.83
N THR A 48 -6.35 -12.85 -8.20
CA THR A 48 -5.18 -13.73 -8.30
C THR A 48 -4.14 -13.44 -7.22
N VAL A 49 -4.42 -12.50 -6.31
CA VAL A 49 -3.55 -12.21 -5.18
C VAL A 49 -3.51 -13.44 -4.26
N GLY A 50 -2.29 -13.87 -3.94
CA GLY A 50 -2.07 -15.02 -3.06
C GLY A 50 -2.32 -14.70 -1.58
N LYS A 51 -2.11 -15.71 -0.73
CA LYS A 51 -2.23 -15.58 0.73
C LYS A 51 -1.20 -14.60 1.30
N ARG A 52 -1.56 -13.92 2.40
CA ARG A 52 -0.65 -13.06 3.17
C ARG A 52 0.66 -13.77 3.54
N GLU A 53 0.57 -14.99 4.04
CA GLU A 53 1.74 -15.78 4.45
C GLU A 53 2.72 -16.01 3.28
N ASN A 54 2.19 -16.39 2.11
CA ASN A 54 3.01 -16.61 0.92
C ASN A 54 3.67 -15.32 0.43
N PHE A 55 3.02 -14.17 0.64
CA PHE A 55 3.61 -12.86 0.33
C PHE A 55 4.75 -12.54 1.29
N LEU A 56 4.55 -12.67 2.60
CA LEU A 56 5.60 -12.40 3.60
C LEU A 56 6.80 -13.34 3.44
N LYS A 57 6.56 -14.62 3.14
CA LYS A 57 7.62 -15.59 2.88
C LYS A 57 8.52 -15.25 1.68
N LYS A 58 8.08 -14.36 0.77
CA LYS A 58 8.93 -13.89 -0.34
C LYS A 58 10.00 -12.89 0.12
N PHE A 59 9.84 -12.27 1.28
CA PHE A 59 10.81 -11.34 1.84
C PHE A 59 11.80 -12.03 2.80
N GLY A 60 11.45 -13.20 3.34
CA GLY A 60 12.31 -14.02 4.20
C GLY A 60 11.56 -15.27 4.69
N GLU A 61 12.29 -16.27 5.19
CA GLU A 61 11.68 -17.53 5.65
C GLU A 61 10.91 -17.38 6.97
N ASP A 62 11.33 -16.43 7.82
CA ASP A 62 10.67 -16.10 9.09
C ASP A 62 9.65 -14.97 8.93
N ILE A 63 8.38 -15.29 9.20
CA ILE A 63 7.26 -14.34 9.13
C ILE A 63 7.45 -13.24 10.18
N ALA A 64 7.86 -13.59 11.41
CA ALA A 64 7.95 -12.63 12.50
C ALA A 64 9.04 -11.58 12.22
N GLY A 65 10.24 -12.03 11.86
CA GLY A 65 11.35 -11.17 11.45
C GLY A 65 11.06 -10.35 10.20
N THR A 66 10.36 -10.95 9.22
CA THR A 66 9.90 -10.20 8.03
C THR A 66 8.92 -9.10 8.41
N THR A 67 7.91 -9.39 9.22
CA THR A 67 6.93 -8.40 9.69
C THR A 67 7.62 -7.28 10.48
N ALA A 68 8.58 -7.60 11.36
CA ALA A 68 9.35 -6.60 12.09
C ALA A 68 10.18 -5.71 11.15
N THR A 69 10.82 -6.30 10.15
CA THR A 69 11.62 -5.56 9.15
C THR A 69 10.75 -4.63 8.31
N LEU A 70 9.61 -5.13 7.82
CA LEU A 70 8.65 -4.33 7.04
C LEU A 70 8.06 -3.19 7.89
N LYS A 71 7.78 -3.46 9.18
CA LYS A 71 7.31 -2.42 10.10
C LYS A 71 8.37 -1.34 10.28
N ALA A 72 9.62 -1.72 10.52
CA ALA A 72 10.73 -0.77 10.65
C ALA A 72 10.92 0.06 9.36
N PHE A 73 10.78 -0.56 8.19
CA PHE A 73 10.79 0.15 6.91
C PHE A 73 9.67 1.20 6.82
N VAL A 74 8.42 0.81 7.13
CA VAL A 74 7.28 1.73 7.12
C VAL A 74 7.51 2.89 8.08
N ASP A 75 7.87 2.60 9.33
CA ASP A 75 8.11 3.60 10.36
C ASP A 75 9.21 4.60 9.96
N THR A 76 10.27 4.11 9.30
CA THR A 76 11.41 4.93 8.85
C THR A 76 11.08 5.75 7.61
N PHE A 77 10.36 5.18 6.65
CA PHE A 77 10.11 5.81 5.35
C PHE A 77 8.94 6.80 5.38
N LYS A 78 7.95 6.57 6.25
CA LYS A 78 6.72 7.37 6.32
C LYS A 78 6.96 8.88 6.50
N PRO A 79 7.90 9.35 7.35
CA PRO A 79 8.21 10.79 7.46
C PRO A 79 8.74 11.39 6.16
N SER A 80 9.62 10.69 5.44
CA SER A 80 10.16 11.16 4.15
C SER A 80 9.07 11.24 3.09
N LEU A 81 8.17 10.25 3.07
CA LEU A 81 7.01 10.29 2.17
C LEU A 81 6.07 11.45 2.49
N GLN A 82 5.78 11.69 3.78
CA GLN A 82 4.94 12.82 4.20
C GLN A 82 5.53 14.16 3.76
N ALA A 83 6.86 14.34 3.87
CA ALA A 83 7.52 15.55 3.40
C ALA A 83 7.34 15.78 1.89
N VAL A 84 7.30 14.72 1.07
CA VAL A 84 7.02 14.81 -0.36
C VAL A 84 5.56 15.17 -0.62
N VAL A 85 4.61 14.52 0.06
CA VAL A 85 3.17 14.83 -0.05
C VAL A 85 2.92 16.28 0.33
N ASP A 86 3.43 16.75 1.47
CA ASP A 86 3.28 18.13 1.92
C ASP A 86 3.84 19.14 0.90
N LEU A 87 4.96 18.80 0.24
CA LEU A 87 5.55 19.63 -0.81
C LEU A 87 4.65 19.71 -2.05
N LEU A 88 4.11 18.57 -2.49
CA LEU A 88 3.22 18.51 -3.66
C LEU A 88 1.93 19.28 -3.40
N GLN A 89 1.34 19.16 -2.20
CA GLN A 89 0.18 19.94 -1.78
C GLN A 89 0.48 21.44 -1.77
N LYS A 90 1.58 21.85 -1.14
CA LYS A 90 1.99 23.26 -1.06
C LYS A 90 2.25 23.89 -2.42
N THR A 91 2.75 23.11 -3.38
CA THR A 91 3.07 23.58 -4.73
C THR A 91 1.88 23.48 -5.70
N GLY A 92 0.73 22.97 -5.24
CA GLY A 92 -0.46 22.76 -6.07
C GLY A 92 -0.26 21.69 -7.14
N LEU A 93 0.76 20.84 -6.98
CA LEU A 93 1.03 19.70 -7.86
C LEU A 93 0.30 18.43 -7.41
N GLU A 94 -0.32 18.48 -6.23
CA GLU A 94 -1.30 17.49 -5.79
C GLU A 94 -2.70 18.00 -6.15
N ASP A 95 -3.30 17.41 -7.17
CA ASP A 95 -4.57 17.86 -7.78
C ASP A 95 -5.82 17.23 -7.14
N GLY A 96 -5.67 16.55 -6.00
CA GLY A 96 -6.80 16.20 -5.13
C GLY A 96 -7.91 15.41 -5.82
N SER A 97 -7.62 14.29 -6.47
CA SER A 97 -8.65 13.29 -6.79
C SER A 97 -9.35 12.69 -5.54
N THR A 98 -9.04 13.21 -4.34
CA THR A 98 -9.80 13.06 -3.10
C THR A 98 -11.13 13.84 -3.14
N ALA A 99 -12.23 13.12 -3.39
CA ALA A 99 -13.55 13.41 -2.84
C ALA A 99 -14.13 12.10 -2.29
#